data_AF-A0A969AMG3-F1
#
_entry.id   AF-A0A969AMG3-F1
#
_cell.length_a   1.000
_cell.length_b   1.000
_cell.length_c   1.000
_cell.angle_alpha   90.00
_cell.angle_beta   90.00
_cell.angle_gamma   90.00
#
_symmetry.space_group_name_H-M   'P 1'
#
loop_
_entity.id
_entity.type
_entity.pdbx_description
1 polymer ?
#
loop_
_entity_poly.entity_id
_entity_poly.type
_entity_poly.pdbx_seq_one_letter_code
_entity_poly.pdbx_strand_id
1 'polypeptide(L)'
;MPSSTRSRTVAELLPIHRLETYTQDHPQEVLLVRAAIAGEPAEILVFRGFSSSLTGPTAFDPDVPVLPPTAEITAIDRLQAPYNPRSAPVLW
;
A
#
# COMPACT_ATOMS: atom_id res chain seq x y z
N MET A 1 3.73 -0.27 -37.74
CA MET A 1 3.37 -1.06 -36.55
C MET A 1 3.15 -0.07 -35.40
N PRO A 2 1.92 0.34 -35.05
CA PRO A 2 1.73 1.20 -33.90
C PRO A 2 1.82 0.35 -32.63
N SER A 3 2.86 0.56 -31.85
CA SER A 3 3.05 -0.04 -30.53
C SER A 3 1.92 0.42 -29.61
N SER A 4 1.13 -0.52 -29.09
CA SER A 4 0.05 -0.25 -28.13
C SER A 4 0.58 0.55 -26.94
N THR A 5 0.18 1.82 -26.87
CA THR A 5 0.12 2.57 -25.62
C THR A 5 -0.75 1.75 -24.66
N ARG A 6 -0.15 1.13 -23.64
CA ARG A 6 -0.93 0.52 -22.55
C ARG A 6 -1.70 1.65 -21.89
N SER A 7 -3.02 1.67 -22.09
CA SER A 7 -3.92 2.47 -21.28
C SER A 7 -3.82 1.95 -19.85
N ARG A 8 -3.18 2.71 -18.97
CA ARG A 8 -3.20 2.45 -17.53
C ARG A 8 -4.63 2.66 -17.04
N THR A 9 -5.21 1.67 -16.38
CA THR A 9 -6.55 1.79 -15.79
C THR A 9 -6.51 2.78 -14.61
N VAL A 10 -7.61 3.45 -14.30
CA VAL A 10 -7.70 4.36 -13.13
C VAL A 10 -7.31 3.68 -11.82
N ALA A 11 -7.54 2.36 -11.70
CA ALA A 11 -7.04 1.54 -10.62
C ALA A 11 -5.50 1.63 -10.54
N GLU A 12 -4.75 1.36 -11.62
CA GLU A 12 -3.28 1.38 -11.66
C GLU A 12 -2.63 2.75 -11.36
N LEU A 13 -3.42 3.83 -11.29
CA LEU A 13 -2.97 5.17 -10.92
C LEU A 13 -3.12 5.46 -9.42
N LEU A 14 -3.76 4.59 -8.66
CA LEU A 14 -3.95 4.81 -7.22
C LEU A 14 -2.60 4.73 -6.48
N PRO A 15 -2.45 5.53 -5.40
CA PRO A 15 -1.22 5.52 -4.60
C PRO A 15 -0.83 4.12 -4.13
N ILE A 16 -1.81 3.28 -3.76
CA ILE A 16 -1.56 1.94 -3.23
C ILE A 16 -0.83 1.02 -4.20
N HIS A 17 -1.15 1.04 -5.49
CA HIS A 17 -0.51 0.13 -6.45
C HIS A 17 0.96 0.45 -6.69
N ARG A 18 1.36 1.72 -6.52
CA ARG A 18 2.77 2.09 -6.58
C ARG A 18 3.54 1.47 -5.41
N LEU A 19 2.92 1.43 -4.23
CA LEU A 19 3.50 0.81 -3.03
C LEU A 19 3.51 -0.73 -3.14
N GLU A 20 2.43 -1.32 -3.66
CA GLU A 20 2.37 -2.76 -3.93
C GLU A 20 3.46 -3.17 -4.91
N THR A 21 3.58 -2.46 -6.04
CA THR A 21 4.65 -2.70 -7.04
C THR A 21 6.04 -2.58 -6.41
N TYR A 22 6.27 -1.54 -5.62
CA TYR A 22 7.55 -1.36 -4.93
C TYR A 22 7.91 -2.56 -4.05
N THR A 23 6.96 -3.07 -3.26
CA THR A 23 7.19 -4.22 -2.36
C THR A 23 7.29 -5.57 -3.07
N GLN A 24 6.82 -5.69 -4.32
CA GLN A 24 7.12 -6.85 -5.16
C GLN A 24 8.61 -6.90 -5.50
N ASP A 25 9.20 -5.74 -5.81
CA ASP A 25 10.62 -5.62 -6.14
C ASP A 25 11.54 -5.65 -4.89
N HIS A 26 11.00 -5.33 -3.70
CA HIS A 26 11.72 -5.28 -2.43
C HIS A 26 11.13 -6.26 -1.39
N PRO A 27 11.22 -7.58 -1.62
CA PRO A 27 10.54 -8.59 -0.79
C PRO A 27 11.11 -8.72 0.64
N GLN A 28 12.24 -8.07 0.93
CA GLN A 28 12.83 -7.92 2.26
C GLN A 28 12.22 -6.77 3.08
N GLU A 29 11.33 -5.98 2.48
CA GLU A 29 10.75 -4.79 3.09
C GLU A 29 9.25 -4.91 3.24
N VAL A 30 8.74 -4.33 4.32
CA VAL A 30 7.33 -4.14 4.61
C VAL A 30 7.11 -2.64 4.76
N LEU A 31 6.10 -2.10 4.08
CA LEU A 31 5.72 -0.71 4.28
C LEU A 31 4.58 -0.63 5.28
N LEU A 32 4.78 0.16 6.34
CA LEU A 32 3.69 0.61 7.20
C LEU A 32 3.30 2.02 6.75
N VAL A 33 2.15 2.11 6.09
CA VAL A 33 1.62 3.34 5.53
C VAL A 33 0.61 3.92 6.51
N ARG A 34 0.84 5.16 6.94
CA ARG A 34 -0.15 5.94 7.68
C ARG A 34 -0.82 6.91 6.73
N ALA A 35 -2.15 6.93 6.77
CA ALA A 35 -2.94 7.79 5.91
C ALA A 35 -4.16 8.35 6.66
N ALA A 36 -4.79 9.36 6.07
CA ALA A 36 -6.11 9.84 6.45
C ALA A 36 -7.11 9.50 5.34
N ILE A 37 -8.18 8.77 5.67
CA ILE A 37 -9.26 8.43 4.74
C ILE A 37 -10.51 9.14 5.26
N ALA A 38 -11.00 10.12 4.50
CA ALA A 38 -12.12 10.97 4.91
C ALA A 38 -11.93 11.63 6.29
N GLY A 39 -10.68 11.96 6.64
CA GLY A 39 -10.32 12.57 7.92
C GLY A 39 -10.04 11.59 9.06
N GLU A 40 -10.32 10.29 8.87
CA GLU A 40 -10.05 9.25 9.86
C GLU A 40 -8.66 8.62 9.65
N PRO A 41 -7.88 8.40 10.72
CA PRO A 41 -6.56 7.79 10.62
C PRO A 41 -6.67 6.32 10.20
N ALA A 42 -5.85 5.94 9.23
CA ALA A 42 -5.73 4.59 8.72
C ALA A 42 -4.27 4.12 8.74
N GLU A 43 -4.03 2.88 9.16
CA GLU A 43 -2.75 2.21 8.99
C GLU A 43 -2.89 1.03 8.03
N ILE A 44 -2.00 0.95 7.05
CA ILE A 44 -2.01 -0.08 6.00
C ILE A 44 -0.63 -0.71 5.94
N LEU A 45 -0.57 -2.04 6.00
CA LEU A 45 0.62 -2.80 5.67
C LEU A 45 0.64 -3.09 4.17
N VAL A 46 1.79 -2.90 3.54
CA VAL A 46 2.03 -3.32 2.16
C VAL A 46 3.23 -4.25 2.12
N PHE A 47 3.05 -5.44 1.55
CA PHE A 47 4.09 -6.47 1.47
C PHE A 47 3.91 -7.38 0.26
N ARG A 48 4.99 -7.57 -0.52
CA ARG A 48 5.04 -8.47 -1.69
C ARG A 48 3.87 -8.28 -2.67
N GLY A 49 3.44 -7.04 -2.88
CA GLY A 49 2.37 -6.73 -3.82
C GLY A 49 0.95 -6.79 -3.24
N PHE A 50 0.80 -7.02 -1.94
CA PHE A 50 -0.49 -7.05 -1.26
C PHE A 50 -0.56 -5.95 -0.22
N SER A 51 -1.76 -5.39 -0.03
CA SER A 51 -2.05 -4.38 0.99
C SER A 51 -3.14 -4.86 1.95
N SER A 52 -3.04 -4.46 3.22
CA SER A 52 -3.99 -4.84 4.28
C SER A 52 -4.15 -3.72 5.31
N SER A 53 -5.39 -3.38 5.65
CA SER A 53 -5.70 -2.41 6.70
C SER A 53 -5.50 -3.01 8.10
N LEU A 54 -4.89 -2.23 9.01
CA LEU A 54 -4.69 -2.59 10.41
C LEU A 54 -5.72 -1.95 11.36
N THR A 55 -6.34 -0.82 10.97
CA THR A 55 -7.18 0.00 11.86
C THR A 55 -8.68 -0.11 11.57
N GLY A 56 -9.10 -0.95 10.63
CA GLY A 56 -10.51 -1.12 10.30
C GLY A 56 -10.81 -2.37 9.47
N PRO A 57 -12.09 -2.66 9.21
CA PRO A 57 -12.47 -3.78 8.36
C PRO A 57 -11.91 -3.59 6.95
N THR A 58 -11.12 -4.56 6.48
CA THR A 58 -10.82 -4.70 5.06
C THR A 58 -12.13 -4.91 4.30
N ALA A 59 -12.33 -4.17 3.21
CA ALA A 59 -13.44 -4.44 2.30
C ALA A 59 -13.39 -5.93 1.90
N PHE A 60 -14.55 -6.60 1.96
CA PHE A 60 -14.64 -8.01 1.57
C PHE A 60 -14.40 -8.18 0.06
N ASP A 61 -14.67 -7.13 -0.71
CA ASP A 61 -14.44 -7.07 -2.14
C ASP A 61 -12.95 -6.78 -2.43
N PRO A 62 -12.21 -7.73 -3.03
CA PRO A 62 -10.78 -7.57 -3.33
C PRO A 62 -10.51 -6.51 -4.43
N ASP A 63 -11.52 -6.09 -5.19
CA ASP A 63 -11.39 -5.04 -6.18
C ASP A 63 -11.48 -3.63 -5.57
N VAL A 64 -11.83 -3.53 -4.27
CA VAL A 64 -11.87 -2.26 -3.55
C VAL A 64 -10.49 -1.97 -2.94
N PRO A 65 -9.78 -0.93 -3.42
CA PRO A 65 -8.45 -0.59 -2.93
C PRO A 65 -8.50 -0.15 -1.46
N VAL A 66 -7.56 -0.64 -0.66
CA VAL A 66 -7.45 -0.31 0.77
C VAL A 66 -7.20 1.19 1.00
N LEU A 67 -6.46 1.82 0.08
CA LEU A 67 -6.27 3.26 0.04
C LEU A 67 -7.01 3.84 -1.18
N PRO A 68 -8.14 4.54 -0.99
CA PRO A 68 -8.85 5.19 -2.08
C PRO A 68 -8.03 6.36 -2.66
N PRO A 69 -8.35 6.85 -3.87
CA PRO A 69 -7.65 7.99 -4.48
C PRO A 69 -7.72 9.29 -3.67
N THR A 70 -8.71 9.41 -2.78
CA THR A 70 -8.89 10.56 -1.88
C THR A 70 -8.11 10.44 -0.58
N ALA A 71 -7.44 9.31 -0.33
CA ALA A 71 -6.65 9.12 0.87
C ALA A 71 -5.39 10.00 0.83
N GLU A 72 -5.09 10.64 1.96
CA GLU A 72 -3.87 11.41 2.14
C GLU A 72 -2.84 10.54 2.87
N ILE A 73 -1.73 10.20 2.22
CA ILE A 73 -0.63 9.48 2.88
C ILE A 73 0.18 10.49 3.69
N THR A 74 0.24 10.29 5.00
CA THR A 74 0.92 11.17 5.94
C THR A 74 2.31 10.67 6.31
N ALA A 75 2.53 9.35 6.30
CA ALA A 75 3.84 8.75 6.52
C ALA A 75 3.94 7.36 5.89
N ILE A 76 5.18 6.96 5.56
CA ILE A 76 5.51 5.59 5.14
C ILE A 76 6.78 5.18 5.89
N ASP A 77 6.65 4.20 6.79
CA ASP A 77 7.80 3.58 7.44
C ASP A 77 8.20 2.33 6.65
N ARG A 78 9.49 2.22 6.32
CA ARG A 78 10.08 1.00 5.76
C ARG A 78 10.58 0.11 6.89
N LEU A 79 10.09 -1.12 6.92
CA LEU A 79 10.39 -2.08 7.98
C LEU A 79 11.05 -3.32 7.38
N GLN A 80 11.94 -3.96 8.14
CA GLN A 80 12.53 -5.22 7.71
C GLN A 80 11.51 -6.38 7.81
N ALA A 81 11.43 -7.19 6.75
CA ALA A 81 10.67 -8.43 6.75
C ALA A 81 11.44 -9.57 7.47
N PRO A 82 10.76 -10.50 8.16
CA PRO A 82 9.31 -10.57 8.36
C PRO A 82 8.83 -9.48 9.33
N TYR A 83 7.63 -8.94 9.06
CA TYR A 83 7.02 -7.95 9.95
C TYR A 83 6.77 -8.54 11.34
N ASN A 84 7.29 -7.88 12.37
CA ASN A 84 7.00 -8.20 13.77
C ASN A 84 6.29 -7.01 14.42
N PRO A 85 4.97 -7.11 14.71
CA PRO A 85 4.20 -5.99 15.27
C PRO A 85 4.66 -5.56 16.67
N ARG A 86 5.47 -6.36 17.36
CA ARG A 86 6.02 -6.02 18.69
C ARG A 86 7.38 -5.34 18.61
N SER A 87 8.09 -5.50 17.50
CA SER A 87 9.45 -4.99 17.31
C SER A 87 9.87 -5.12 15.85
N ALA A 88 9.55 -4.12 15.03
CA ALA A 88 10.01 -4.03 13.65
C ALA A 88 11.09 -2.93 13.53
N PRO A 89 12.34 -3.26 13.15
CA PRO A 89 13.37 -2.26 12.90
C PRO A 89 12.99 -1.37 11.71
N VAL A 90 13.10 -0.05 11.90
CA VAL A 90 12.88 0.93 10.83
C VAL A 90 14.14 1.08 9.99
N LEU A 91 13.99 0.95 8.67
CA LEU A 91 15.05 1.09 7.65
C LEU A 91 14.95 2.49 7.04
N TRP A 92 15.44 3.51 7.75
CA TRP A 92 15.55 4.88 7.22
C TRP A 92 16.73 5.01 6.24
#